data_AF-A0A818CU48-F1
#
_entry.id   AF-A0A818CU48-F1
#
_cell.length_a   1.000
_cell.length_b   1.000
_cell.length_c   1.000
_cell.angle_alpha   90.00
_cell.angle_beta   90.00
_cell.angle_gamma   90.00
#
_symmetry.space_group_name_H-M   'P 1'
#
loop_
_entity.id
_entity.type
_entity.pdbx_description
1 polymer ?
#
loop_
_entity_poly.entity_id
_entity_poly.type
_entity_poly.pdbx_seq_one_letter_code
_entity_poly.pdbx_strand_id
1 'polypeptide(L)'
;MRGPNDAILKFPFNYKVTFCLYDQTPQQRHIVDSFRPDIKSNSFQRPQSEMNIASGIPKFFPLTMIQQEGNPYVRDDAMFIKVMVEFGDMPKLILSYALNLDPGLPVHIQQLRIKQETERRAQQQLQETSTSSANPSIME
;
A
#
# COMPACT_ATOMS: atom_id res chain seq x y z
N MET A 1 -5.71 -5.73 -10.17
CA MET A 1 -4.58 -5.80 -11.12
C MET A 1 -4.35 -7.26 -11.47
N ARG A 2 -3.87 -7.52 -12.67
CA ARG A 2 -3.47 -8.87 -13.06
C ARG A 2 -2.18 -9.27 -12.35
N GLY A 3 -2.20 -10.39 -11.65
CA GLY A 3 -1.06 -10.95 -10.93
C GLY A 3 -0.51 -12.22 -11.60
N PRO A 4 0.77 -12.55 -11.37
CA PRO A 4 1.38 -13.78 -11.91
C PRO A 4 0.71 -15.06 -11.37
N ASN A 5 0.10 -14.98 -10.19
CA ASN A 5 -0.52 -16.12 -9.50
C ASN A 5 -2.05 -16.16 -9.64
N ASP A 6 -2.66 -15.34 -10.51
CA ASP A 6 -4.13 -15.25 -10.65
C ASP A 6 -4.79 -16.59 -11.02
N ALA A 7 -4.04 -17.53 -11.60
CA ALA A 7 -4.56 -18.86 -11.93
C ALA A 7 -4.93 -19.70 -10.70
N ILE A 8 -4.34 -19.42 -9.54
CA ILE A 8 -4.55 -20.17 -8.28
C ILE A 8 -5.28 -19.36 -7.20
N LEU A 9 -5.64 -18.11 -7.49
CA LEU A 9 -6.35 -17.24 -6.55
C LEU A 9 -7.87 -17.39 -6.69
N LYS A 10 -8.59 -17.13 -5.58
CA LYS A 10 -10.05 -17.14 -5.54
C LYS A 10 -10.63 -15.88 -6.21
N PHE A 11 -11.61 -16.09 -7.08
CA PHE A 11 -12.40 -15.02 -7.69
C PHE A 11 -13.92 -15.31 -7.57
N PRO A 12 -14.78 -14.28 -7.51
CA PRO A 12 -14.42 -12.86 -7.41
C PRO A 12 -13.75 -12.53 -6.06
N PHE A 13 -12.89 -11.51 -6.07
CA PHE A 13 -12.22 -11.01 -4.87
C PHE A 13 -13.29 -10.55 -3.86
N ASN A 14 -13.32 -11.16 -2.67
CA ASN A 14 -14.36 -10.93 -1.68
C ASN A 14 -13.84 -10.59 -0.28
N TYR A 15 -12.55 -10.26 -0.16
CA TYR A 15 -11.93 -9.88 1.10
C TYR A 15 -12.30 -8.46 1.49
N LYS A 16 -12.56 -8.21 2.79
CA LYS A 16 -12.86 -6.86 3.28
C LYS A 16 -11.63 -5.97 3.07
N VAL A 17 -11.85 -4.79 2.51
CA VAL A 17 -10.81 -3.78 2.27
C VAL A 17 -11.04 -2.61 3.19
N THR A 18 -10.01 -2.22 3.94
CA THR A 18 -10.03 -1.11 4.89
C THR A 18 -9.03 -0.06 4.47
N PHE A 19 -9.49 1.18 4.34
CA PHE A 19 -8.69 2.38 4.08
C PHE A 19 -8.44 3.10 5.39
N CYS A 20 -7.23 3.61 5.58
CA CYS A 20 -6.82 4.39 6.74
C CYS A 20 -6.04 5.62 6.25
N LEU A 21 -6.56 6.81 6.54
CA LEU A 21 -5.84 8.09 6.36
C LEU A 21 -5.20 8.48 7.69
N TYR A 22 -3.88 8.68 7.67
CA TYR A 22 -3.14 8.98 8.89
C TYR A 22 -3.26 10.45 9.29
N ASP A 23 -3.77 10.66 10.50
CA ASP A 23 -3.42 11.82 11.33
C ASP A 23 -1.92 11.78 11.67
N GLN A 24 -1.19 12.83 11.26
CA GLN A 24 0.26 12.99 11.42
C GLN A 24 0.65 13.75 12.71
N THR A 25 -0.30 13.91 13.63
CA THR A 25 -0.08 14.52 14.95
C THR A 25 0.05 13.45 16.05
N PRO A 26 0.57 13.80 17.24
CA PRO A 26 0.61 12.86 18.37
C PRO A 26 -0.75 12.31 18.81
N GLN A 27 -1.85 12.95 18.40
CA GLN A 27 -3.21 12.53 18.73
C GLN A 27 -3.66 11.27 17.96
N GLN A 28 -3.03 10.94 16.83
CA GLN A 28 -3.28 9.72 16.03
C GLN A 28 -4.76 9.44 15.74
N ARG A 29 -5.57 10.47 15.48
CA ARG A 29 -6.99 10.34 15.12
C ARG A 29 -7.15 9.99 13.64
N HIS A 30 -6.63 8.84 13.25
CA HIS A 30 -6.70 8.35 11.89
C HIS A 30 -8.16 8.15 11.43
N ILE A 31 -8.44 8.46 10.17
CA ILE A 31 -9.75 8.22 9.56
C ILE A 31 -9.73 6.83 8.93
N VAL A 32 -10.63 5.96 9.38
CA VAL A 32 -10.71 4.58 8.94
C VAL A 32 -12.09 4.31 8.39
N ASP A 33 -12.15 3.74 7.20
CA ASP A 33 -13.39 3.25 6.61
C ASP A 33 -13.12 1.99 5.80
N SER A 34 -14.13 1.15 5.62
CA SER A 34 -13.98 -0.15 4.98
C SER A 34 -15.17 -0.51 4.14
N PHE A 35 -14.94 -1.31 3.12
CA PHE A 35 -16.02 -1.90 2.33
C PHE A 35 -15.79 -3.40 2.13
N ARG A 36 -16.89 -4.11 1.88
CA ARG A 36 -16.86 -5.47 1.36
C ARG A 36 -17.11 -5.42 -0.15
N PRO A 37 -16.23 -6.01 -0.98
CA PRO A 37 -16.43 -6.08 -2.42
C PRO A 37 -17.80 -6.64 -2.80
N ASP A 38 -18.48 -5.99 -3.75
CA ASP A 38 -19.68 -6.56 -4.37
C ASP A 38 -19.25 -7.60 -5.42
N ILE A 39 -19.56 -8.87 -5.15
CA ILE A 39 -19.21 -9.99 -6.02
C ILE A 39 -19.86 -9.93 -7.41
N LYS A 40 -20.87 -9.08 -7.61
CA LYS A 40 -21.49 -8.84 -8.93
C LYS A 40 -20.77 -7.77 -9.75
N SER A 41 -19.90 -6.98 -9.13
CA SER A 41 -19.16 -5.91 -9.81
C SER A 41 -17.99 -6.46 -10.62
N ASN A 42 -17.77 -5.89 -11.80
CA ASN A 42 -16.64 -6.19 -12.69
C ASN A 42 -15.28 -5.82 -12.07
N SER A 43 -15.26 -4.89 -11.11
CA SER A 43 -14.05 -4.46 -10.41
C SER A 43 -13.36 -5.58 -9.64
N PHE A 44 -14.10 -6.60 -9.23
CA PHE A 44 -13.61 -7.68 -8.36
C PHE A 44 -13.59 -9.05 -9.05
N GLN A 45 -13.96 -9.12 -10.33
CA GLN A 45 -13.81 -10.33 -11.12
C GLN A 45 -12.33 -10.62 -11.43
N ARG A 46 -12.06 -11.84 -11.89
CA ARG A 46 -10.73 -12.19 -12.40
C ARG A 46 -10.27 -11.17 -13.46
N PRO A 47 -9.08 -10.56 -13.32
CA PRO A 47 -8.58 -9.57 -14.28
C PRO A 47 -8.51 -10.15 -15.70
N GLN A 48 -9.11 -9.44 -16.67
CA GLN A 48 -9.00 -9.76 -18.10
C GLN A 48 -8.02 -8.82 -18.83
N SER A 49 -7.65 -7.72 -18.19
CA SER A 49 -6.65 -6.73 -18.61
C SER A 49 -5.66 -6.50 -17.46
N GLU A 50 -4.67 -5.63 -17.65
CA GLU A 50 -3.68 -5.30 -16.62
C GLU A 50 -4.31 -4.75 -15.33
N MET A 51 -5.41 -4.01 -15.43
CA MET A 51 -6.11 -3.41 -14.29
C MET A 51 -7.63 -3.56 -14.41
N ASN A 52 -8.27 -3.95 -13.30
CA ASN A 52 -9.72 -3.84 -13.14
C ASN A 52 -10.10 -2.38 -12.91
N ILE A 53 -11.39 -2.09 -13.11
CA ILE A 53 -11.99 -0.81 -12.73
C ILE A 53 -11.77 -0.57 -11.23
N ALA A 54 -11.32 0.63 -10.87
CA ALA A 54 -11.08 0.99 -9.49
C ALA A 54 -12.38 0.95 -8.69
N SER A 55 -12.31 0.54 -7.43
CA SER A 55 -13.44 0.57 -6.49
C SER A 55 -12.93 0.92 -5.11
N GLY A 56 -13.72 1.72 -4.39
CA GLY A 56 -13.29 2.37 -3.17
C GLY A 56 -14.46 3.04 -2.47
N ILE A 57 -14.16 4.09 -1.72
CA ILE A 57 -15.12 4.80 -0.87
C ILE A 57 -15.25 6.23 -1.39
N PRO A 58 -16.26 6.55 -2.23
CA PRO A 58 -16.32 7.84 -2.94
C PRO A 58 -16.38 9.07 -2.02
N LYS A 59 -16.87 8.90 -0.79
CA LYS A 59 -16.98 9.96 0.23
C LYS A 59 -16.10 9.66 1.44
N PHE A 60 -14.89 9.15 1.22
CA PHE A 60 -13.98 8.69 2.27
C PHE A 60 -13.62 9.78 3.29
N PHE A 61 -13.25 10.97 2.82
CA PHE A 61 -12.90 12.09 3.70
C PHE A 61 -13.29 13.44 3.07
N PRO A 62 -13.84 14.40 3.82
CA PRO A 62 -14.23 15.70 3.26
C PRO A 62 -13.03 16.49 2.76
N LEU A 63 -13.08 16.92 1.50
CA LEU A 63 -12.02 17.76 0.90
C LEU A 63 -11.81 19.06 1.68
N THR A 64 -12.89 19.65 2.22
CA THR A 64 -12.82 20.87 3.02
C THR A 64 -11.94 20.73 4.27
N MET A 65 -11.82 19.53 4.84
CA MET A 65 -10.95 19.27 5.99
C MET A 65 -9.47 19.19 5.58
N ILE A 66 -9.18 18.71 4.37
CA ILE A 66 -7.80 18.69 3.81
C ILE A 66 -7.36 20.11 3.44
N GLN A 67 -8.27 20.93 2.92
CA GLN A 67 -7.98 22.29 2.49
C GLN A 67 -7.78 23.27 3.65
N GLN A 68 -8.14 22.89 4.88
CA GLN A 68 -7.90 23.71 6.06
C GLN A 68 -6.39 23.81 6.33
N GLU A 69 -5.94 25.05 6.57
CA GLU A 69 -4.57 25.32 7.00
C GLU A 69 -4.32 24.64 8.35
N GLY A 70 -3.16 24.00 8.48
CA GLY A 70 -2.80 23.27 9.70
C GLY A 70 -3.61 21.99 9.95
N ASN A 71 -4.30 21.44 8.93
CA ASN A 71 -4.97 20.15 9.07
C ASN A 71 -3.96 19.05 9.48
N PRO A 72 -4.39 18.07 10.27
CA PRO A 72 -3.48 17.05 10.80
C PRO A 72 -3.11 15.96 9.78
N TYR A 73 -3.74 15.94 8.60
CA TYR A 73 -3.63 14.83 7.64
C TYR A 73 -2.64 15.08 6.51
N VAL A 74 -2.26 16.35 6.27
CA VAL A 74 -1.24 16.76 5.31
C VAL A 74 -0.16 17.56 6.03
N ARG A 75 1.09 17.09 5.99
CA ARG A 75 2.27 17.78 6.53
C ARG A 75 3.38 17.69 5.50
N ASP A 76 4.17 18.75 5.36
CA ASP A 76 5.30 18.80 4.44
C ASP A 76 4.94 18.36 3.01
N ASP A 77 3.78 18.81 2.53
CA ASP A 77 3.19 18.45 1.22
C ASP A 77 2.99 16.93 1.00
N ALA A 78 2.85 16.16 2.08
CA ALA A 78 2.68 14.71 2.05
C ALA A 78 1.45 14.25 2.84
N MET A 79 0.79 13.22 2.30
CA MET A 79 -0.32 12.51 2.93
C MET A 79 -0.03 11.00 2.92
N PHE A 80 -0.40 10.30 4.01
CA PHE A 80 -0.22 8.86 4.12
C PHE A 80 -1.57 8.14 4.15
N ILE A 81 -1.78 7.22 3.21
CA ILE A 81 -2.94 6.33 3.15
C ILE A 81 -2.46 4.89 3.22
N LYS A 82 -3.04 4.11 4.14
CA LYS A 82 -2.83 2.66 4.23
C LYS A 82 -4.08 1.92 3.82
N VAL A 83 -3.89 0.91 2.97
CA VAL A 83 -4.93 -0.03 2.58
C VAL A 83 -4.61 -1.38 3.20
N MET A 84 -5.61 -1.99 3.85
CA MET A 84 -5.50 -3.30 4.48
C MET A 84 -6.55 -4.22 3.88
N VAL A 85 -6.15 -5.45 3.57
CA VAL A 85 -7.05 -6.50 3.07
C VAL A 85 -7.16 -7.58 4.15
N GLU A 86 -8.37 -7.81 4.63
CA GLU A 86 -8.65 -8.84 5.63
C GLU A 86 -8.87 -10.20 4.95
N PHE A 87 -7.85 -11.04 4.97
CA PHE A 87 -7.92 -12.40 4.46
C PHE A 87 -8.58 -13.37 5.46
N GLY A 88 -9.68 -12.99 6.11
CA GLY A 88 -10.28 -13.76 7.21
C GLY A 88 -10.60 -15.23 6.91
N ASP A 89 -10.82 -15.57 5.63
CA ASP A 89 -11.05 -16.95 5.15
C ASP A 89 -9.75 -17.72 4.87
N MET A 90 -8.58 -17.07 4.92
CA MET A 90 -7.29 -17.74 4.81
C MET A 90 -6.99 -18.45 6.12
N PRO A 91 -6.59 -19.74 6.09
CA PRO A 91 -6.08 -20.42 7.27
C PRO A 91 -5.02 -19.55 7.94
N LYS A 92 -5.17 -19.25 9.24
CA LYS A 92 -4.20 -18.44 10.01
C LYS A 92 -2.76 -18.95 9.86
N LEU A 93 -2.62 -20.25 9.59
CA LEU A 93 -1.36 -20.91 9.28
C LEU A 93 -0.65 -20.35 8.04
N ILE A 94 -1.35 -19.83 7.03
CA ILE A 94 -0.77 -19.29 5.80
C ILE A 94 -0.48 -17.78 5.94
N LEU A 95 -1.22 -17.06 6.79
CA LEU A 95 -1.00 -15.64 7.07
C LEU A 95 0.40 -15.34 7.64
N SER A 96 0.95 -16.24 8.47
CA SER A 96 2.33 -16.11 8.97
C SER A 96 3.38 -16.20 7.85
N TYR A 97 3.10 -16.95 6.78
CA TYR A 97 3.99 -17.09 5.62
C TYR A 97 3.85 -15.94 4.62
N ALA A 98 2.68 -15.32 4.54
CA ALA A 98 2.42 -14.20 3.63
C ALA A 98 2.92 -12.84 4.15
N LEU A 99 3.00 -12.67 5.47
CA LEU A 99 3.35 -11.39 6.10
C LEU A 99 4.77 -11.35 6.70
N ASN A 100 5.40 -12.51 6.94
CA ASN A 100 6.79 -12.58 7.38
C ASN A 100 7.67 -13.05 6.22
N LEU A 101 8.93 -12.60 6.19
CA LEU A 101 9.94 -13.24 5.34
C LEU A 101 10.02 -14.72 5.71
N ASP A 102 9.57 -15.57 4.80
CA ASP A 102 9.64 -17.04 4.82
C ASP A 102 9.85 -17.63 6.24
N PRO A 103 8.77 -17.86 7.00
CA PRO A 103 8.85 -18.19 8.42
C PRO A 103 9.49 -19.57 8.70
N GLY A 104 9.81 -20.34 7.65
CA GLY A 104 10.63 -21.54 7.75
C GLY A 104 12.14 -21.26 7.92
N LEU A 105 12.59 -20.02 7.71
CA LEU A 105 13.99 -19.64 7.88
C LEU A 105 14.33 -19.30 9.34
N PRO A 106 15.50 -19.71 9.84
CA PRO A 106 16.00 -19.24 11.14
C PRO A 106 16.02 -17.71 11.22
N VAL A 107 15.67 -17.15 12.39
CA VAL A 107 15.52 -15.69 12.63
C VAL A 107 16.71 -14.87 12.13
N HIS A 108 17.94 -15.35 12.33
CA HIS A 108 19.14 -14.63 11.89
C HIS A 108 19.23 -14.51 10.36
N ILE A 109 18.73 -15.50 9.60
CA ILE A 109 18.67 -15.44 8.13
C ILE A 109 17.62 -14.44 7.68
N GLN A 110 16.47 -14.39 8.36
CA GLN A 110 15.45 -13.38 8.09
C GLN A 110 16.02 -11.97 8.32
N GLN A 111 16.72 -11.75 9.43
CA GLN A 111 17.37 -10.46 9.75
C GLN A 111 18.44 -10.07 8.71
N LEU A 112 19.25 -11.03 8.25
CA LEU A 112 20.24 -10.79 7.20
C LEU A 112 19.57 -10.34 5.89
N ARG A 113 18.48 -11.00 5.49
CA ARG A 113 17.73 -10.62 4.28
C ARG A 113 17.09 -9.24 4.42
N ILE A 114 16.52 -8.93 5.58
CA ILE A 114 15.97 -7.59 5.87
C ILE A 114 17.07 -6.54 5.72
N LYS A 115 18.24 -6.78 6.32
CA LYS A 115 19.39 -5.87 6.24
C LYS A 115 19.84 -5.64 4.80
N GLN A 116 20.00 -6.71 4.02
CA GLN A 116 20.40 -6.64 2.61
C GLN A 116 19.40 -5.86 1.75
N GLU A 117 18.10 -6.12 1.90
CA GLU A 117 17.07 -5.40 1.15
C GLU A 117 17.00 -3.91 1.55
N THR A 118 17.21 -3.61 2.84
CA THR A 118 17.30 -2.23 3.34
C THR A 118 18.49 -1.50 2.73
N GLU A 119 19.67 -2.13 2.69
CA GLU A 119 20.87 -1.58 2.05
C GLU A 119 20.69 -1.38 0.55
N ARG A 120 20.09 -2.35 -0.15
CA ARG A 120 19.79 -2.26 -1.58
C ARG A 120 18.90 -1.06 -1.89
N ARG A 121 17.83 -0.84 -1.11
CA ARG A 121 16.93 0.31 -1.26
C ARG A 121 17.63 1.64 -0.96
N ALA A 122 18.46 1.69 0.07
CA ALA A 122 19.25 2.88 0.39
C ALA A 122 20.22 3.26 -0.76
N GLN A 123 20.86 2.26 -1.37
CA GLN A 123 21.73 2.48 -2.53
C GLN A 123 20.98 2.98 -3.77
N GLN A 124 19.78 2.46 -4.02
CA GLN A 124 18.92 2.95 -5.11
C GLN A 124 18.51 4.41 -4.91
N GLN A 125 18.13 4.79 -3.70
CA GLN A 125 17.78 6.18 -3.37
C GLN A 125 18.98 7.14 -3.49
N LEU A 126 20.18 6.70 -3.11
CA LEU A 126 21.41 7.49 -3.30
C LEU A 126 21.73 7.71 -4.77
N GLN A 127 21.54 6.70 -5.63
CA GLN A 127 21.71 6.84 -7.07
C GLN A 127 20.70 7.82 -7.69
N GLU A 128 19.42 7.75 -7.28
CA GLU A 128 18.37 8.67 -7.75
C GLU A 128 18.59 10.12 -7.29
N THR A 129 19.22 10.33 -6.13
CA THR A 129 19.53 11.67 -5.62
C THR A 129 20.72 12.30 -6.34
N SER A 130 21.67 11.49 -6.83
CA SER A 130 22.86 11.96 -7.54
C SER A 130 22.62 12.33 -9.01
N THR A 131 21.57 11.81 -9.64
CA THR A 131 21.21 12.14 -11.03
C THR A 131 20.32 13.39 -11.16
N SER A 132 19.68 13.83 -10.07
CA SER A 132 18.84 15.04 -10.03
C SER A 132 19.65 16.35 -9.89
N SER A 133 20.88 16.30 -9.36
CA SER A 133 21.72 17.49 -9.14
C SER A 133 22.58 17.91 -10.33
N ALA A 134 22.50 17.21 -11.47
CA ALA A 134 23.28 17.49 -12.67
C ALA A 134 22.43 18.18 -13.76
N ASN A 135 21.85 19.33 -13.46
CA ASN A 135 21.37 20.27 -14.48
C ASN A 135 22.16 21.58 -14.36
N PRO A 136 23.31 21.73 -15.02
CA PRO A 136 23.94 23.03 -15.15
C PRO A 136 23.11 23.87 -16.11
N SER A 137 22.63 25.01 -15.62
CA SER A 137 21.98 26.06 -16.39
C SER A 137 22.81 26.40 -17.64
N ILE A 138 22.24 26.13 -18.82
CA ILE A 138 22.75 26.70 -20.07
C ILE A 138 22.27 28.16 -20.09
N MET A 139 23.22 29.08 -19.87
CA MET A 139 23.11 30.45 -20.35
C MET A 139 23.31 30.43 -21.86
N GLU A 140 22.28 30.81 -22.61
CA GLU A 140 22.35 31.68 -23.79
C GLU A 140 21.01 32.38 -23.98
#